data_AF-A0A930GWT2-F1
#
_entry.id   AF-A0A930GWT2-F1
#
_cell.length_a   1.000
_cell.length_b   1.000
_cell.length_c   1.000
_cell.angle_alpha   90.00
_cell.angle_beta   90.00
_cell.angle_gamma   90.00
#
_symmetry.space_group_name_H-M   'P 1'
#
loop_
_entity.id
_entity.type
_entity.pdbx_description
1 polymer ?
#
loop_
_entity_poly.entity_id
_entity_poly.type
_entity_poly.pdbx_seq_one_letter_code
_entity_poly.pdbx_strand_id
1 'polypeptide(L)' 'DGIIMGLQDVAHARNMLPNTKLITVHMDAVNHMSVYRKDLRQFVQANKLENVVIPEDGETVKF' A
#
# COMPACT_ATOMS: atom_id res chain seq x y z
N ASP A 1 -9.61 -15.44 -2.64
CA ASP A 1 -8.92 -14.95 -1.44
C ASP A 1 -7.43 -14.85 -1.67
N GLY A 2 -6.85 -13.69 -1.38
CA GLY A 2 -5.40 -13.52 -1.31
C GLY A 2 -4.87 -14.07 0.00
N ILE A 3 -3.63 -14.56 0.00
CA ILE A 3 -2.96 -15.03 1.22
C ILE A 3 -2.56 -13.83 2.12
N ILE A 4 -2.51 -12.63 1.53
CA ILE A 4 -2.11 -11.37 2.17
C ILE A 4 -3.11 -10.24 1.89
N MET A 5 -2.88 -9.10 2.53
CA MET A 5 -3.68 -7.87 2.39
C MET A 5 -3.73 -7.36 0.94
N GLY A 6 -4.93 -6.96 0.51
CA GLY A 6 -5.19 -6.33 -0.78
C GLY A 6 -5.38 -4.81 -0.68
N LEU A 7 -5.84 -4.21 -1.78
CA LEU A 7 -6.06 -2.76 -1.87
C LEU A 7 -7.08 -2.24 -0.84
N GLN A 8 -8.16 -3.00 -0.61
CA GLN A 8 -9.21 -2.58 0.32
C GLN A 8 -8.75 -2.56 1.78
N ASP A 9 -7.83 -3.46 2.15
CA ASP A 9 -7.27 -3.52 3.50
C ASP A 9 -6.44 -2.26 3.81
N VAL A 10 -5.77 -1.70 2.79
CA VAL A 10 -5.05 -0.42 2.90
C VAL A 10 -6.00 0.73 3.23
N ALA A 11 -7.15 0.81 2.56
CA ALA A 11 -8.17 1.82 2.89
C ALA A 11 -8.76 1.60 4.28
N HIS A 12 -9.03 0.34 4.65
CA HIS A 12 -9.57 0.01 5.97
C HIS A 12 -8.60 0.41 7.10
N ALA A 13 -7.32 0.03 6.99
CA ALA A 13 -6.28 0.39 7.95
C ALA A 13 -6.14 1.91 8.08
N ARG A 14 -6.21 2.64 6.95
CA ARG A 14 -6.11 4.10 6.94
C ARG A 14 -7.33 4.81 7.55
N ASN A 15 -8.53 4.23 7.39
CA ASN A 15 -9.74 4.75 7.99
C ASN A 15 -9.77 4.49 9.51
N MET A 16 -9.22 3.36 9.96
CA MET A 16 -9.09 3.06 11.39
C MET A 16 -8.04 3.92 12.09
N LEU A 17 -6.92 4.22 11.43
CA LEU A 17 -5.80 4.97 12.02
C LEU A 17 -5.39 6.15 11.13
N PRO A 18 -6.17 7.25 11.13
CA PRO A 18 -5.98 8.30 10.15
C PRO A 18 -4.71 9.15 10.33
N ASN A 19 -4.16 9.16 11.53
CA ASN A 19 -2.95 9.94 11.85
C ASN A 19 -1.66 9.11 11.77
N THR A 20 -1.73 7.86 11.30
CA THR A 20 -0.57 6.96 11.23
C THR A 20 0.03 6.95 9.82
N LYS A 21 1.36 6.88 9.72
CA LYS A 21 2.04 6.59 8.44
C LYS A 21 1.92 5.10 8.14
N LEU A 22 1.33 4.78 6.99
CA LEU A 22 1.23 3.41 6.50
C LEU A 22 2.32 3.15 5.46
N ILE A 23 3.16 2.14 5.66
CA ILE A 23 4.18 1.72 4.68
C ILE A 23 3.70 0.42 4.08
N THR A 24 3.55 0.40 2.76
CA THR A 24 3.05 -0.76 2.02
C THR A 24 4.20 -1.43 1.27
N VAL A 25 4.36 -2.74 1.44
CA VAL A 25 5.45 -3.54 0.86
C VAL A 25 4.89 -4.83 0.26
N HIS A 26 5.78 -5.73 -0.18
CA HIS A 26 5.40 -7.03 -0.73
C HIS A 26 4.57 -6.90 -2.03
N MET A 27 5.04 -6.03 -2.92
CA MET A 27 4.51 -5.81 -4.27
C MET A 27 5.66 -5.97 -5.28
N ASP A 28 5.33 -6.28 -6.53
CA ASP A 28 6.23 -6.52 -7.69
C ASP A 28 7.43 -7.47 -7.49
N ALA A 29 7.50 -8.24 -6.40
CA ALA A 29 8.57 -9.22 -6.15
C ALA A 29 8.30 -10.67 -6.63
N VAL A 30 7.05 -11.17 -6.63
CA VAL A 30 6.74 -12.59 -6.95
C VAL A 30 5.56 -12.75 -7.92
N ASN A 31 5.61 -13.77 -8.79
CA ASN A 31 4.70 -13.91 -9.94
C ASN A 31 3.21 -14.13 -9.64
N HIS A 32 2.84 -14.42 -8.38
CA HIS A 32 1.46 -14.73 -7.97
C HIS A 32 0.79 -13.60 -7.18
N MET A 33 1.42 -12.43 -7.08
CA MET A 33 0.76 -11.30 -6.42
C MET A 33 -0.37 -10.76 -7.27
N SER A 34 -1.49 -10.45 -6.63
CA SER A 34 -2.65 -9.85 -7.27
C SER A 34 -2.65 -8.33 -7.23
N VAL A 35 -1.63 -7.71 -6.64
CA VAL A 35 -1.51 -6.25 -6.44
C VAL A 35 -0.14 -5.78 -6.89
N TYR A 36 -0.11 -4.76 -7.75
CA TYR A 36 1.10 -4.09 -8.22
C TYR A 36 1.23 -2.71 -7.57
N ARG A 37 2.46 -2.17 -7.40
CA ARG A 37 2.67 -0.81 -6.87
C ARG A 37 1.87 0.25 -7.64
N LYS A 38 1.79 0.12 -8.96
CA LYS A 38 1.02 1.04 -9.82
C LYS A 38 -0.47 1.09 -9.44
N ASP A 39 -1.07 -0.07 -9.16
CA ASP A 39 -2.49 -0.20 -8.86
C ASP A 39 -2.76 0.38 -7.47
N LEU A 40 -1.84 0.16 -6.52
CA LEU A 40 -1.91 0.75 -5.19
C LEU A 40 -1.74 2.28 -5.23
N ARG A 41 -0.79 2.81 -6.02
CA ARG A 41 -0.63 4.28 -6.21
C ARG A 41 -1.91 4.90 -6.77
N GLN A 42 -2.50 4.28 -7.80
CA GLN A 42 -3.78 4.74 -8.36
C GLN A 42 -4.92 4.66 -7.33
N PHE A 43 -5.00 3.57 -6.57
CA PHE A 43 -6.01 3.40 -5.54
C PHE A 43 -5.90 4.44 -4.42
N VAL A 44 -4.68 4.72 -3.94
CA VAL A 44 -4.39 5.74 -2.93
C VAL A 44 -4.81 7.12 -3.42
N GLN A 45 -4.48 7.47 -4.67
CA GLN A 45 -4.90 8.75 -5.28
C GLN A 45 -6.42 8.86 -5.45
N ALA A 46 -7.07 7.81 -5.96
CA ALA A 46 -8.51 7.79 -6.19
C ALA A 46 -9.31 7.92 -4.88
N ASN A 47 -8.84 7.29 -3.81
CA ASN A 47 -9.48 7.33 -2.49
C ASN A 47 -8.98 8.48 -1.60
N LYS A 48 -8.11 9.36 -2.11
CA LYS A 48 -7.50 10.48 -1.37
C LYS A 48 -6.89 10.04 -0.03
N LEU A 49 -6.23 8.88 -0.03
CA LEU A 49 -5.58 8.35 1.16
C LEU A 49 -4.25 9.08 1.37
N GLU A 50 -4.15 9.86 2.44
CA GLU A 50 -2.92 10.56 2.81
C GLU A 50 -2.03 9.68 3.69
N ASN A 51 -0.74 10.01 3.84
CA ASN A 51 0.20 9.28 4.70
C ASN A 51 0.41 7.79 4.35
N VAL A 52 0.21 7.41 3.08
CA VAL A 52 0.56 6.08 2.56
C VAL A 52 1.87 6.16 1.78
N VAL A 53 2.86 5.39 2.22
CA VAL A 53 4.18 5.28 1.62
C VAL A 53 4.26 3.98 0.82
N ILE A 54 4.66 4.11 -0.44
CA ILE A 54 4.86 3.01 -1.39
C ILE A 54 6.32 3.12 -1.85
N PRO A 55 7.27 2.51 -1.13
CA PRO A 55 8.68 2.58 -1.45
C PRO A 55 9.01 1.71 -2.67
N GLU A 56 9.96 2.19 -3.46
CA GLU A 56 10.64 1.38 -4.47
C GLU A 56 11.69 0.47 -3.83
N ASP A 57 12.13 -0.55 -4.57
CA ASP A 57 13.17 -1.44 -4.07
C ASP A 57 14.49 -0.67 -3.85
N GLY A 58 15.02 -0.72 -2.63
CA GLY A 58 16.21 0.03 -2.22
C GLY A 58 15.93 1.43 -1.66
N GLU A 59 14.68 1.87 -1.59
CA GLU A 59 14.32 3.16 -1.01
C GLU A 59 14.42 3.16 0.52
N THR A 60 15.01 4.21 1.10
CA THR A 60 15.10 4.39 2.55
C THR A 60 14.04 5.38 3.03
N VAL A 61 13.09 4.91 3.81
CA VAL A 61 12.06 5.75 4.45
C VAL A 61 12.54 6.13 5.86
N LYS A 62 12.56 7.44 6.18
CA LYS A 62 12.90 7.97 7.51
C LYS A 62 11.62 8.37 8.26
N PHE A 63 11.57 8.10 9.57
CA PHE A 63 10.38 8.28 10.43
C PHE A 63 10.60 9.35 11.47
#